data_AF-A0A972XZ60-F1
#
_entry.id   AF-A0A972XZ60-F1
#
_cell.length_a   1.000
_cell.length_b   1.000
_cell.length_c   1.000
_cell.angle_alpha   90.00
_cell.angle_beta   90.00
_cell.angle_gamma   90.00
#
_symmetry.space_group_name_H-M   'P 1'
#
loop_
_entity.id
_entity.type
_entity.pdbx_description
1 polymer ?
#
loop_
_entity_poly.entity_id
_entity_poly.type
_entity_poly.pdbx_seq_one_letter_code
_entity_poly.pdbx_strand_id
1 'polypeptide(L)'
;MPSSERNCIFTELTPAFLIKGPALQTSPIVFCSPHSGRIYPSALVSITQLTPLQLRKSEDCFVDELFDSAPSLGASMIAARFPRAYIDVNREPYELDPALFS
;
A
#
# COMPACT_ATOMS: atom_id res chain seq x y z
N MET A 1 -4.89 6.48 -18.67
CA MET A 1 -5.66 6.30 -17.42
C MET A 1 -7.06 6.86 -17.61
N PRO A 2 -8.11 6.04 -17.48
CA PRO A 2 -9.50 6.49 -17.53
C PRO A 2 -9.79 7.58 -16.49
N SER A 3 -10.68 8.52 -16.81
CA SER A 3 -11.04 9.62 -15.90
C SER A 3 -11.63 9.12 -14.57
N SER A 4 -12.36 8.00 -14.62
CA SER A 4 -12.93 7.35 -13.44
C SER A 4 -11.85 6.84 -12.48
N GLU A 5 -10.82 6.18 -13.01
CA GLU A 5 -9.70 5.68 -12.22
C GLU A 5 -8.90 6.84 -11.61
N ARG A 6 -8.64 7.90 -12.39
CA ARG A 6 -7.95 9.10 -11.89
C ARG A 6 -8.70 9.74 -10.72
N ASN A 7 -10.00 9.92 -10.87
CA ASN A 7 -10.82 10.51 -9.81
C ASN A 7 -10.78 9.65 -8.54
N CYS A 8 -10.94 8.33 -8.71
CA CYS A 8 -10.86 7.35 -7.63
C CYS A 8 -9.54 7.43 -6.84
N ILE A 9 -8.38 7.50 -7.52
CA ILE A 9 -7.09 7.70 -6.84
C ILE A 9 -7.10 8.97 -5.98
N PHE A 10 -7.54 10.10 -6.55
CA PHE A 10 -7.52 11.36 -5.81
C PHE A 10 -8.48 11.36 -4.61
N THR A 11 -9.67 10.78 -4.75
CA THR A 11 -10.69 10.79 -3.70
C THR A 11 -10.48 9.72 -2.63
N GLU A 12 -9.91 8.57 -2.98
CA GLU A 12 -9.84 7.40 -2.09
C GLU A 12 -8.41 7.11 -1.59
N LEU A 13 -7.39 7.45 -2.39
CA LEU A 13 -5.98 7.16 -2.09
C LEU A 13 -5.15 8.41 -1.81
N THR A 14 -5.74 9.55 -1.45
CA THR A 14 -4.95 10.73 -1.03
C THR A 14 -4.94 10.86 0.50
N PRO A 15 -3.76 10.94 1.16
CA PRO A 15 -2.44 10.57 0.62
C PRO A 15 -2.34 9.07 0.34
N ALA A 16 -1.45 8.62 -0.55
CA ALA A 16 -1.37 7.19 -0.95
C ALA A 16 -0.61 6.31 0.06
N PHE A 17 0.09 6.96 0.97
CA PHE A 17 0.87 6.37 2.04
C PHE A 17 0.71 7.21 3.30
N LEU A 18 1.09 6.62 4.43
CA LEU A 18 1.21 7.31 5.72
C LEU A 18 2.68 7.32 6.13
N ILE A 19 3.11 8.43 6.72
CA ILE A 19 4.39 8.52 7.43
C ILE A 19 4.05 8.76 8.89
N LYS A 20 4.57 7.90 9.77
CA LYS A 20 4.52 8.07 11.22
C LYS A 20 5.95 8.39 11.68
N GLY A 21 6.17 9.63 12.08
CA GLY A 21 7.46 10.10 12.58
C GLY A 21 7.50 10.14 14.11
N PRO A 22 8.67 9.94 14.74
CA PRO A 22 8.85 10.14 16.16
C PRO A 22 8.77 11.64 16.52
N ALA A 23 8.44 11.96 17.77
CA ALA A 23 8.52 13.36 18.26
C ALA A 23 9.96 13.90 18.24
N LEU A 24 10.94 13.03 18.48
CA LEU A 24 12.37 13.27 18.30
C LEU A 24 13.00 12.03 17.66
N GLN A 25 13.69 12.20 16.53
CA GLN A 25 14.37 11.08 15.87
C GLN A 25 15.69 10.77 16.56
N THR A 26 15.73 9.67 17.30
CA THR A 26 16.90 9.19 18.04
C THR A 26 17.46 7.88 17.46
N SER A 27 16.73 7.23 16.56
CA SER A 27 17.15 6.02 15.85
C SER A 27 17.44 6.33 14.36
N PRO A 28 18.48 5.72 13.76
CA PRO A 28 18.72 5.82 12.32
C PRO A 28 17.86 4.86 11.49
N ILE A 29 16.94 4.11 12.12
CA ILE A 29 16.13 3.09 11.46
C ILE A 29 14.87 3.71 10.87
N VAL A 30 14.52 3.29 9.64
CA VAL A 30 13.24 3.56 9.00
C VAL A 30 12.54 2.25 8.72
N PHE A 31 11.33 2.09 9.25
CA PHE A 31 10.46 0.95 8.96
C PHE A 31 9.64 1.23 7.70
N CYS A 32 9.52 0.22 6.84
CA CYS A 32 8.72 0.31 5.61
C CYS A 32 7.72 -0.85 5.57
N SER A 33 6.43 -0.54 5.47
CA SER A 33 5.36 -1.53 5.27
C SER A 33 4.68 -1.30 3.90
N PRO A 34 5.23 -1.87 2.82
CA PRO A 34 4.72 -1.64 1.47
C PRO A 34 3.40 -2.36 1.17
N HIS A 35 3.03 -3.39 1.94
CA HIS A 35 1.94 -4.33 1.59
C HIS A 35 0.82 -4.44 2.62
N SER A 36 0.83 -3.64 3.68
CA SER A 36 -0.24 -3.63 4.70
C SER A 36 -1.46 -2.80 4.29
N GLY A 37 -1.37 -2.11 3.15
CA GLY A 37 -2.46 -1.29 2.62
C GLY A 37 -3.67 -2.13 2.23
N ARG A 38 -4.85 -1.62 2.59
CA ARG A 38 -6.15 -2.30 2.47
C ARG A 38 -7.25 -1.41 1.90
N ILE A 39 -6.88 -0.26 1.33
CA ILE A 39 -7.79 0.61 0.58
C ILE A 39 -7.77 0.13 -0.87
N TYR A 40 -8.78 -0.65 -1.25
CA TYR A 40 -8.99 -1.09 -2.62
C TYR A 40 -9.75 0.01 -3.38
N PRO A 41 -9.13 0.64 -4.40
CA PRO A 41 -9.80 1.67 -5.18
C PRO A 41 -11.09 1.14 -5.80
N SER A 42 -12.19 1.89 -5.74
CA SER A 42 -13.48 1.49 -6.31
C SER A 42 -13.39 1.12 -7.78
N ALA A 43 -12.52 1.81 -8.53
CA ALA A 43 -12.21 1.47 -9.93
C ALA A 43 -11.68 0.04 -10.08
N LEU A 44 -10.75 -0.41 -9.23
CA LEU A 44 -10.23 -1.79 -9.22
C LEU A 44 -11.33 -2.79 -8.84
N VAL A 45 -12.09 -2.50 -7.78
CA VAL A 45 -13.16 -3.38 -7.30
C VAL A 45 -14.23 -3.59 -8.36
N SER A 46 -14.52 -2.57 -9.17
CA SER A 46 -15.54 -2.66 -10.23
C SER A 46 -15.16 -3.54 -11.42
N ILE A 47 -13.86 -3.80 -11.64
CA ILE A 47 -13.36 -4.52 -12.83
C ILE A 47 -12.80 -5.91 -12.50
N THR A 48 -12.39 -6.13 -11.25
CA THR A 48 -11.78 -7.40 -10.83
C THR A 48 -12.80 -8.54 -10.78
N GLN A 49 -12.36 -9.75 -11.13
CA GLN A 49 -13.15 -10.98 -10.99
C GLN A 49 -12.97 -11.63 -9.61
N LEU A 50 -12.10 -11.06 -8.76
CA LEU A 50 -11.82 -11.58 -7.43
C LEU A 50 -12.85 -11.06 -6.42
N THR A 51 -13.30 -11.94 -5.54
CA THR A 51 -14.08 -11.52 -4.36
C THR A 51 -13.23 -10.69 -3.41
N PRO A 52 -13.85 -9.87 -2.53
CA PRO A 52 -13.12 -9.12 -1.51
C PRO A 52 -12.20 -9.99 -0.65
N LEU A 53 -12.64 -11.19 -0.25
CA LEU A 53 -11.81 -12.09 0.54
C LEU A 53 -10.61 -12.62 -0.25
N GLN A 54 -10.76 -12.89 -1.55
CA GLN A 54 -9.64 -13.31 -2.40
C GLN A 54 -8.61 -12.20 -2.59
N LEU A 55 -9.08 -10.96 -2.80
CA LEU A 55 -8.22 -9.78 -2.89
C LEU A 55 -7.36 -9.60 -1.63
N ARG A 56 -7.93 -9.86 -0.44
CA ARG A 56 -7.22 -9.71 0.83
C ARG A 56 -6.15 -10.77 1.08
N LYS A 57 -6.14 -11.88 0.33
CA LYS A 57 -5.12 -12.93 0.47
C LYS A 57 -3.71 -12.45 0.11
N SER A 58 -3.58 -11.37 -0.64
CA SER A 58 -2.28 -10.78 -0.98
C SER A 58 -1.80 -9.71 0.02
N GLU A 59 -2.61 -9.34 1.01
CA GLU A 59 -2.22 -8.36 2.03
C GLU A 59 -1.18 -8.98 2.97
N ASP A 60 -0.12 -8.23 3.28
CA ASP A 60 0.69 -8.51 4.47
C ASP A 60 -0.04 -7.88 5.66
N CYS A 61 -1.13 -8.54 6.07
CA CYS A 61 -2.14 -8.01 6.98
C CYS A 61 -1.53 -7.49 8.29
N PHE A 62 -1.89 -6.26 8.66
CA PHE A 62 -1.58 -5.64 9.97
C PHE A 62 -0.09 -5.48 10.30
N VAL A 63 0.82 -5.63 9.32
CA VAL A 63 2.25 -5.35 9.53
C VAL A 63 2.49 -3.90 9.95
N ASP A 64 1.66 -2.96 9.48
CA ASP A 64 1.70 -1.57 9.91
C ASP A 64 1.35 -1.37 11.38
N GLU A 65 0.41 -2.17 11.89
CA GLU A 65 0.00 -2.16 13.29
C GLU A 65 1.04 -2.85 14.18
N LEU A 66 1.68 -3.92 13.67
CA LEU A 66 2.76 -4.62 14.37
C LEU A 66 3.95 -3.68 14.69
N PHE A 67 4.23 -2.71 13.81
CA PHE A 67 5.31 -1.73 13.98
C PHE A 67 4.83 -0.33 14.40
N ASP A 68 3.58 -0.18 14.85
CA ASP A 68 3.01 1.14 15.21
C ASP A 68 3.76 1.82 16.38
N SER A 69 4.50 1.06 17.17
CA SER A 69 5.35 1.59 18.25
C SER A 69 6.71 2.12 17.78
N ALA A 70 7.11 1.96 16.52
CA ALA A 70 8.41 2.43 16.04
C ALA A 70 8.66 3.94 16.31
N PRO A 71 7.67 4.84 16.09
CA PRO A 71 7.80 6.27 16.45
C PRO A 71 8.06 6.53 17.94
N SER A 72 7.50 5.74 18.86
CA SER A 72 7.76 5.93 20.30
C SER A 72 9.18 5.50 20.69
N LEU A 73 9.82 4.67 19.87
CA LEU A 73 11.21 4.24 20.00
C LEU A 73 12.20 5.11 19.19
N GLY A 74 11.73 6.25 18.67
CA GLY A 74 12.59 7.22 17.97
C GLY A 74 12.89 6.89 16.51
N ALA A 75 12.19 5.91 15.91
CA ALA A 75 12.33 5.50 14.52
C ALA A 75 11.12 5.96 13.68
N SER A 76 11.35 6.32 12.42
CA SER A 76 10.27 6.67 11.49
C SER A 76 9.68 5.43 10.81
N MET A 77 8.43 5.51 10.39
CA MET A 77 7.75 4.48 9.62
C MET A 77 7.01 5.06 8.43
N ILE A 78 7.08 4.37 7.29
CA ILE A 78 6.23 4.61 6.12
C ILE A 78 5.39 3.35 5.81
N ALA A 79 4.12 3.55 5.46
CA ALA A 79 3.22 2.46 5.08
C ALA A 79 2.35 2.83 3.88
N ALA A 80 2.23 1.93 2.90
CA ALA A 80 1.29 2.10 1.80
C ALA A 80 -0.15 1.95 2.30
N ARG A 81 -1.10 2.71 1.73
CA ARG A 81 -2.53 2.58 2.06
C ARG A 81 -3.29 1.70 1.08
N PHE A 82 -2.77 1.53 -0.13
CA PHE A 82 -3.32 0.66 -1.17
C PHE A 82 -2.66 -0.73 -1.14
N PRO A 83 -3.36 -1.79 -1.59
CA PRO A 83 -2.85 -3.16 -1.56
C PRO A 83 -1.86 -3.42 -2.70
N ARG A 84 -0.93 -4.35 -2.48
CA ARG A 84 0.01 -4.79 -3.54
C ARG A 84 -0.67 -5.42 -4.76
N ALA A 85 -1.90 -5.93 -4.58
CA ALA A 85 -2.72 -6.41 -5.70
C ALA A 85 -3.19 -5.29 -6.64
N TYR A 86 -3.17 -4.02 -6.21
CA TYR A 86 -3.35 -2.88 -7.10
C TYR A 86 -2.03 -2.50 -7.76
N ILE A 87 -1.02 -2.17 -6.94
CA ILE A 87 0.35 -1.87 -7.36
C ILE A 87 1.29 -2.37 -6.27
N ASP A 88 2.23 -3.25 -6.62
CA ASP A 88 3.28 -3.72 -5.72
C ASP A 88 4.47 -2.74 -5.76
N VAL A 89 4.60 -1.90 -4.72
CA VAL A 89 5.68 -0.91 -4.61
C VAL A 89 7.02 -1.49 -4.15
N ASN A 90 7.07 -2.80 -3.89
CA ASN A 90 8.30 -3.54 -3.62
C ASN A 90 8.82 -4.27 -4.86
N ARG A 91 8.31 -3.90 -6.05
CA ARG A 91 8.73 -4.39 -7.37
C ARG A 91 9.27 -3.26 -8.23
N GLU A 92 10.13 -3.60 -9.17
CA GLU A 92 10.61 -2.66 -10.17
C GLU A 92 9.48 -2.38 -11.19
N PRO A 93 9.31 -1.13 -11.69
CA PRO A 93 8.22 -0.79 -12.62
C PRO A 93 8.11 -1.64 -13.89
N TYR A 94 9.19 -2.27 -14.33
CA TYR A 94 9.30 -3.14 -15.50
C TYR A 94 9.44 -4.62 -15.14
N GLU A 95 9.30 -4.99 -13.86
CA GLU A 95 9.22 -6.39 -13.39
C GLU A 95 7.84 -6.97 -13.72
N LEU A 96 7.54 -7.09 -15.01
CA LEU A 96 6.29 -7.63 -15.53
C LEU A 96 6.50 -9.05 -16.08
N ASP A 97 5.60 -9.97 -15.75
CA ASP A 97 5.57 -11.29 -16.38
C ASP A 97 5.04 -11.15 -17.82
N PRO A 98 5.85 -11.49 -18.85
CA PRO A 98 5.40 -11.40 -20.24
C PRO A 98 4.16 -12.23 -20.55
N ALA A 99 3.94 -13.34 -19.81
CA ALA A 99 2.79 -14.22 -20.02
C ALA A 99 1.45 -13.58 -19.61
N LEU A 100 1.46 -12.49 -18.83
CA LEU A 100 0.24 -11.78 -18.43
C LEU A 100 -0.29 -10.83 -19.52
N PHE A 101 0.53 -10.48 -20.51
CA PHE A 101 0.24 -9.44 -21.51
C PHE A 101 0.39 -9.90 -22.96
N SER A 102 0.53 -11.21 -23.18
CA SER A 102 0.64 -11.85 -24.51
C SER A 102 -0.70 -12.21 -25.14
#